data_AF-A0A9J6EV64-F1
#
_entry.id   AF-A0A9J6EV64-F1
#
_cell.length_a   1.000
_cell.length_b   1.000
_cell.length_c   1.000
_cell.angle_alpha   90.00
_cell.angle_beta   90.00
_cell.angle_gamma   90.00
#
_symmetry.space_group_name_H-M   'P 1'
#
loop_
_entity.id
_entity.type
_entity.pdbx_description
1 polymer ?
#
loop_
_entity_poly.entity_id
_entity_poly.type
_entity_poly.pdbx_seq_one_letter_code
_entity_poly.pdbx_strand_id
1 'polypeptide(L)'
;MPGCCAYQCSSRSEKGLHFTNDQFEPKVLEAHGLKKLKPNAIPTLFSHRPPPKERKPPSKRLEIRKKCSKKRLTSELLSACQEAIQGRIAELERLQEATARKLALARKRYLKSEEEKEEIKKRLKGLFNDDQMRPMERLSAQGARWEADTLVKSLQLRLACGSRGYELLREFGYPLPSDRTLQRHIQHVKFRPGLLRDMLEPLRAKISIGAPTNAPWKPIQTGITVATLTALDPQSTMLDKYNFSNFLLSRLSQDPLENLFSTLRSKNPIPRLYEFKCSLRSATLAQFLRPSKNASYSDDGAFMLLSLEDQPNNEGQEQVQLPDDLLDLTSEADQSIEYLAGYVVSKLLKRLHCENCRAALVSDKAPAKLISLKNFSESGLALVNPSPAVVEILKVTENLFRSNREALIKNTVTAVELQAAVPRSISIVTCFPACHEIIKDIVGVYAKLRIHILVRNEASKIVPATNGKCASKSVGMHVAAANIR
;
A
#
# COMPACT_ATOMS: atom_id res chain seq x y z
N MET A 1 -32.20 15.05 7.36
CA MET A 1 -33.26 15.15 6.33
C MET A 1 -32.80 14.36 5.12
N PRO A 2 -33.26 13.10 4.96
CA PRO A 2 -32.87 12.27 3.83
C PRO A 2 -33.74 12.59 2.61
N GLY A 3 -33.08 12.98 1.51
CA GLY A 3 -33.68 13.02 0.19
C GLY A 3 -33.88 11.60 -0.32
N CYS A 4 -35.14 11.19 -0.43
CA CYS A 4 -35.54 9.98 -1.13
C CYS A 4 -35.76 10.29 -2.61
N CYS A 5 -34.98 9.61 -3.45
CA CYS A 5 -35.40 8.88 -4.64
C CYS A 5 -36.56 9.48 -5.46
N ALA A 6 -36.22 10.16 -6.56
CA ALA A 6 -37.07 10.22 -7.72
C ALA A 6 -36.20 9.88 -8.94
N TYR A 7 -36.09 8.58 -9.21
CA TYR A 7 -35.72 8.10 -10.53
C TYR A 7 -36.63 8.80 -11.54
N GLN A 8 -36.01 9.55 -12.45
CA GLN A 8 -36.64 10.06 -13.65
C GLN A 8 -37.19 8.86 -14.44
N CYS A 9 -38.50 8.62 -14.35
CA CYS A 9 -39.23 7.83 -15.33
C CYS A 9 -39.99 8.81 -16.21
N SER A 10 -39.23 9.40 -17.13
CA SER A 10 -39.76 10.16 -18.26
C SER A 10 -40.52 9.22 -19.20
N SER A 11 -41.54 9.78 -19.86
CA SER A 11 -42.31 9.24 -21.00
C SER A 11 -43.33 8.10 -20.78
N ARG A 12 -44.44 8.51 -20.17
CA ARG A 12 -45.87 8.19 -20.35
C ARG A 12 -46.44 7.60 -21.68
N SER A 13 -45.70 6.97 -22.60
CA SER A 13 -46.27 6.52 -23.91
C SER A 13 -46.57 5.02 -24.07
N GLU A 14 -46.18 4.14 -23.15
CA GLU A 14 -46.22 2.68 -23.41
C GLU A 14 -47.34 1.89 -22.71
N LYS A 15 -48.25 2.54 -21.99
CA LYS A 15 -49.34 1.84 -21.27
C LYS A 15 -50.35 1.12 -22.19
N GLY A 16 -50.25 1.28 -23.51
CA GLY A 16 -51.12 0.63 -24.49
C GLY A 16 -50.56 -0.64 -25.13
N LEU A 17 -49.26 -0.97 -24.97
CA LEU A 17 -48.66 -2.09 -25.70
C LEU A 17 -49.03 -3.47 -25.12
N HIS A 18 -49.47 -3.53 -23.87
CA HIS A 18 -49.70 -4.78 -23.14
C HIS A 18 -51.17 -5.20 -23.01
N PHE A 19 -52.11 -4.45 -23.60
CA PHE A 19 -53.56 -4.69 -23.47
C PHE A 19 -54.23 -4.82 -24.83
N THR A 20 -55.13 -5.79 -24.95
CA THR A 20 -55.99 -5.95 -26.12
C THR A 20 -57.11 -4.88 -26.15
N ASN A 21 -57.62 -4.53 -27.34
CA ASN A 21 -58.54 -3.39 -27.51
C ASN A 21 -59.86 -3.52 -26.71
N ASP A 22 -60.27 -4.74 -26.36
CA ASP A 22 -61.45 -5.05 -25.53
C ASP A 22 -61.27 -4.65 -24.05
N GLN A 23 -60.05 -4.39 -23.60
CA GLN A 23 -59.73 -3.97 -22.23
C GLN A 23 -59.88 -2.46 -22.01
N PHE A 24 -60.14 -1.69 -23.07
CA PHE A 24 -60.44 -0.25 -22.99
C PHE A 24 -61.95 0.00 -22.86
N GLU A 25 -62.32 1.12 -22.24
CA GLU A 25 -63.72 1.54 -22.12
C GLU A 25 -64.26 1.99 -23.50
N PRO A 26 -65.23 1.27 -24.09
CA PRO A 26 -65.66 1.50 -25.48
C PRO A 26 -66.30 2.88 -25.67
N LYS A 27 -67.12 3.32 -24.70
CA LYS A 27 -67.78 4.64 -24.75
C LYS A 27 -66.80 5.81 -24.74
N VAL A 28 -65.66 5.67 -24.05
CA VAL A 28 -64.64 6.73 -23.95
C VAL A 28 -63.73 6.74 -25.18
N LEU A 29 -63.43 5.55 -25.72
CA LEU A 29 -62.65 5.40 -26.94
C LEU A 29 -63.40 5.94 -28.16
N GLU A 30 -64.71 5.66 -28.27
CA GLU A 30 -65.55 6.14 -29.38
C GLU A 30 -65.88 7.63 -29.28
N ALA A 31 -66.12 8.16 -28.08
CA ALA A 31 -66.52 9.56 -27.91
C ALA A 31 -65.34 10.55 -27.93
N HIS A 32 -64.16 10.15 -27.45
CA HIS A 32 -63.03 11.08 -27.23
C HIS A 32 -61.70 10.61 -27.82
N GLY A 33 -61.62 9.41 -28.42
CA GLY A 33 -60.37 8.87 -28.97
C GLY A 33 -59.30 8.54 -27.91
N LEU A 34 -59.64 8.63 -26.62
CA LEU A 34 -58.71 8.42 -25.51
C LEU A 34 -58.76 6.96 -25.03
N LYS A 35 -57.59 6.31 -24.96
CA LYS A 35 -57.42 4.92 -24.53
C LYS A 35 -57.46 4.79 -23.00
N LYS A 36 -58.65 4.78 -22.41
CA LYS A 36 -58.87 4.55 -20.98
C LYS A 36 -59.14 3.07 -20.68
N LEU A 37 -58.36 2.47 -19.79
CA LEU A 37 -58.52 1.07 -19.36
C LEU A 37 -59.75 0.88 -18.46
N LYS A 38 -60.39 -0.29 -18.55
CA LYS A 38 -61.44 -0.70 -17.60
C LYS A 38 -60.86 -0.89 -16.18
N PRO A 39 -61.66 -0.71 -15.12
CA PRO A 39 -61.19 -0.89 -13.72
C PRO A 39 -60.62 -2.28 -13.42
N ASN A 40 -61.04 -3.30 -14.18
CA ASN A 40 -60.63 -4.69 -14.06
C ASN A 40 -59.72 -5.15 -15.22
N ALA A 41 -59.04 -4.23 -15.91
CA ALA A 41 -58.20 -4.56 -17.05
C ALA A 41 -56.98 -5.41 -16.64
N ILE A 42 -56.76 -6.52 -17.32
CA ILE A 42 -55.63 -7.43 -17.10
C ILE A 42 -54.66 -7.33 -18.27
N PRO A 43 -53.35 -7.16 -18.05
CA PRO A 43 -52.36 -7.18 -19.14
C PRO A 43 -52.41 -8.54 -19.86
N THR A 44 -52.68 -8.54 -21.16
CA THR A 44 -52.93 -9.75 -21.96
C THR A 44 -51.88 -9.97 -23.07
N LEU A 45 -51.16 -8.93 -23.48
CA LEU A 45 -50.12 -9.01 -24.51
C LEU A 45 -48.74 -9.07 -23.86
N PHE A 46 -48.22 -10.30 -23.74
CA PHE A 46 -46.86 -10.56 -23.28
C PHE A 46 -46.02 -11.16 -24.42
N SER A 47 -44.83 -10.61 -24.66
CA SER A 47 -43.91 -11.04 -25.73
C SER A 47 -43.50 -12.51 -25.67
N HIS A 48 -43.65 -13.17 -24.52
CA HIS A 48 -43.27 -14.57 -24.29
C HIS A 48 -44.42 -15.57 -24.45
N ARG A 49 -45.66 -15.12 -24.73
CA ARG A 49 -46.81 -16.03 -24.97
C ARG A 49 -47.44 -15.74 -26.34
N PRO A 50 -47.60 -16.75 -27.22
CA PRO A 50 -48.32 -16.54 -28.46
C PRO A 50 -49.77 -16.11 -28.17
N PRO A 51 -50.35 -15.20 -28.97
CA PRO A 51 -51.69 -14.68 -28.73
C PRO A 51 -52.73 -15.82 -28.74
N PRO A 52 -53.75 -15.76 -27.88
CA PRO A 52 -54.83 -16.76 -27.88
C PRO A 52 -55.51 -16.78 -29.26
N LYS A 53 -55.67 -17.97 -29.86
CA LYS A 53 -56.41 -18.12 -31.12
C LYS A 53 -57.86 -17.64 -30.93
N GLU A 54 -58.35 -16.78 -31.82
CA GLU A 54 -59.76 -16.36 -31.81
C GLU A 54 -60.68 -17.58 -31.89
N ARG A 55 -61.62 -17.66 -30.94
CA ARG A 55 -62.64 -18.70 -30.97
C ARG A 55 -63.55 -18.44 -32.17
N LYS A 56 -63.65 -19.42 -33.06
CA LYS A 56 -64.63 -19.39 -34.16
C LYS A 56 -66.02 -19.11 -33.58
N PRO A 57 -66.85 -18.27 -34.23
CA PRO A 57 -68.20 -18.03 -33.77
C PRO A 57 -68.94 -19.38 -33.64
N PRO A 58 -69.83 -19.54 -32.65
CA PRO A 58 -70.61 -20.76 -32.54
C PRO A 58 -71.33 -20.97 -33.86
N SER A 59 -71.07 -22.12 -34.48
CA SER A 59 -71.73 -22.53 -35.72
C SER A 59 -73.22 -22.29 -35.58
N LYS A 60 -73.82 -21.52 -36.50
CA LYS A 60 -75.27 -21.38 -36.58
C LYS A 60 -75.84 -22.80 -36.55
N ARG A 61 -76.61 -23.09 -35.51
CA ARG A 61 -77.31 -24.36 -35.34
C ARG A 61 -78.27 -24.48 -36.52
N LEU A 62 -77.82 -25.15 -37.59
CA LEU A 62 -78.73 -25.69 -38.59
C LEU A 62 -79.67 -26.59 -37.81
N GLU A 63 -80.97 -26.26 -37.80
CA GLU A 63 -82.01 -27.20 -37.38
C GLU A 63 -82.01 -28.36 -38.37
N ILE A 64 -81.07 -29.28 -38.18
CA ILE A 64 -81.15 -30.59 -38.77
C ILE A 64 -82.21 -31.30 -37.95
N ARG A 65 -83.46 -31.24 -38.41
CA ARG A 65 -84.47 -32.28 -38.15
C ARG A 65 -83.94 -33.59 -38.74
N LYS A 66 -82.93 -34.18 -38.12
CA LYS A 66 -82.50 -35.55 -38.37
C LYS A 66 -83.60 -36.39 -37.76
N LYS A 67 -84.47 -36.94 -38.60
CA LYS A 67 -85.23 -38.14 -38.25
C LYS A 67 -84.21 -39.14 -37.75
N CYS A 68 -84.09 -39.26 -36.43
CA CYS A 68 -83.36 -40.34 -35.80
C CYS A 68 -84.18 -41.59 -36.09
N SER A 69 -83.92 -42.23 -37.23
CA SER A 69 -84.19 -43.65 -37.34
C SER A 69 -83.38 -44.29 -36.22
N LYS A 70 -84.07 -44.78 -35.19
CA LYS A 70 -83.48 -45.62 -34.15
C LYS A 70 -82.91 -46.86 -34.85
N LYS A 71 -81.70 -46.75 -35.41
CA LYS A 71 -80.88 -47.93 -35.70
C LYS A 71 -80.61 -48.54 -34.33
N ARG A 72 -81.29 -49.65 -34.05
CA ARG A 72 -81.06 -50.50 -32.90
C ARG A 72 -79.55 -50.75 -32.87
N LEU A 73 -78.87 -50.39 -31.77
CA LEU A 73 -77.48 -50.77 -31.60
C LEU A 73 -77.44 -52.30 -31.74
N THR A 74 -76.70 -52.81 -32.71
CA THR A 74 -76.41 -54.23 -32.80
C THR A 74 -75.54 -54.61 -31.59
N SER A 75 -75.70 -55.81 -31.05
CA SER A 75 -74.93 -56.29 -29.88
C SER A 75 -73.41 -56.17 -30.11
N GLU A 76 -72.97 -56.31 -31.35
CA GLU A 76 -71.58 -56.20 -31.80
C GLU A 76 -71.00 -54.77 -31.64
N LEU A 77 -71.78 -53.72 -31.95
CA LEU A 77 -71.34 -52.33 -31.78
C LEU A 77 -71.24 -51.92 -30.31
N LEU A 78 -72.09 -52.51 -29.46
CA LEU A 78 -72.03 -52.35 -28.01
C LEU A 78 -70.82 -53.08 -27.41
N SER A 79 -70.53 -54.32 -27.85
CA SER A 79 -69.37 -55.06 -27.35
C SER A 79 -68.05 -54.41 -27.79
N ALA A 80 -67.95 -53.93 -29.04
CA ALA A 80 -66.77 -53.22 -29.53
C ALA A 80 -66.51 -51.90 -28.78
N CYS A 81 -67.56 -51.14 -28.44
CA CYS A 81 -67.44 -49.97 -27.57
C CYS A 81 -67.00 -50.34 -26.15
N GLN A 82 -67.50 -51.45 -25.62
CA GLN A 82 -67.18 -51.91 -24.27
C GLN A 82 -65.73 -52.40 -24.16
N GLU A 83 -65.23 -53.11 -25.18
CA GLU A 83 -63.82 -53.50 -25.32
C GLU A 83 -62.90 -52.28 -25.46
N ALA A 84 -63.29 -51.27 -26.25
CA ALA A 84 -62.52 -50.03 -26.38
C ALA A 84 -62.43 -49.25 -25.06
N ILE A 85 -63.52 -49.22 -24.29
CA ILE A 85 -63.54 -48.60 -22.95
C ILE A 85 -62.65 -49.38 -21.98
N GLN A 86 -62.74 -50.72 -21.97
CA GLN A 86 -61.89 -51.57 -21.12
C GLN A 86 -60.41 -51.42 -21.48
N GLY A 87 -60.07 -51.33 -22.76
CA GLY A 87 -58.71 -51.05 -23.23
C GLY A 87 -58.20 -49.69 -22.74
N ARG A 88 -59.04 -48.65 -22.76
CA ARG A 88 -58.71 -47.32 -22.25
C ARG A 88 -58.53 -47.32 -20.72
N ILE A 89 -59.35 -48.07 -19.99
CA ILE A 89 -59.23 -48.21 -18.52
C ILE A 89 -57.90 -48.88 -18.17
N ALA A 90 -57.56 -49.99 -18.83
CA ALA A 90 -56.29 -50.68 -18.60
C ALA A 90 -55.06 -49.81 -18.96
N GLU A 91 -55.15 -48.99 -20.01
CA GLU A 91 -54.12 -48.01 -20.37
C GLU A 91 -53.96 -46.93 -19.29
N LEU A 92 -55.07 -46.38 -18.79
CA LEU A 92 -55.08 -45.38 -17.72
C LEU A 92 -54.52 -45.93 -16.41
N GLU A 93 -54.87 -47.17 -16.04
CA GLU A 93 -54.33 -47.86 -14.86
C GLU A 93 -52.81 -48.05 -14.96
N ARG A 94 -52.29 -48.44 -16.14
CA ARG A 94 -50.84 -48.52 -16.37
C ARG A 94 -50.14 -47.17 -16.24
N LEU A 95 -50.74 -46.10 -16.77
CA LEU A 95 -50.20 -44.75 -16.62
C LEU A 95 -50.25 -44.28 -15.16
N GLN A 96 -51.31 -44.63 -14.42
CA GLN A 96 -51.45 -44.31 -13.00
C GLN A 96 -50.38 -45.04 -12.15
N GLU A 97 -50.13 -46.32 -12.41
CA GLU A 97 -49.04 -47.04 -11.75
C GLU A 97 -47.66 -46.47 -12.12
N ALA A 98 -47.42 -46.16 -13.39
CA ALA A 98 -46.15 -45.58 -13.84
C ALA A 98 -45.89 -44.21 -13.20
N THR A 99 -46.92 -43.37 -13.08
CA THR A 99 -46.84 -42.07 -12.39
C THR A 99 -46.66 -42.22 -10.88
N ALA A 100 -47.36 -43.17 -10.25
CA ALA A 100 -47.20 -43.48 -8.83
C ALA A 100 -45.77 -43.95 -8.51
N ARG A 101 -45.18 -44.82 -9.34
CA ARG A 101 -43.79 -45.27 -9.20
C ARG A 101 -42.79 -44.11 -9.34
N LYS A 102 -42.98 -43.21 -10.32
CA LYS A 102 -42.15 -42.00 -10.48
C LYS A 102 -42.25 -41.08 -9.27
N LEU A 103 -43.45 -40.89 -8.73
CA LEU A 103 -43.70 -40.03 -7.57
C LEU A 103 -43.07 -40.62 -6.29
N ALA A 104 -43.14 -41.93 -6.10
CA ALA A 104 -42.47 -42.62 -4.99
C ALA A 104 -40.94 -42.47 -5.06
N LEU A 105 -40.35 -42.62 -6.25
CA LEU A 105 -38.90 -42.42 -6.44
C LEU A 105 -38.49 -40.96 -6.18
N ALA A 106 -39.28 -39.99 -6.64
CA ALA A 106 -39.04 -38.57 -6.38
C ALA A 106 -39.11 -38.23 -4.89
N ARG A 107 -40.10 -38.77 -4.16
CA ARG A 107 -40.21 -38.62 -2.70
C ARG A 107 -38.98 -39.17 -1.97
N LYS A 108 -38.50 -40.36 -2.36
CA LYS A 108 -37.30 -40.95 -1.75
C LYS A 108 -36.05 -40.10 -1.99
N ARG A 109 -35.89 -39.55 -3.19
CA ARG A 109 -34.79 -38.61 -3.50
C ARG A 109 -34.88 -37.31 -2.70
N TYR A 110 -36.09 -36.77 -2.53
CA TYR A 110 -36.32 -35.58 -1.73
C TYR A 110 -35.93 -35.80 -0.26
N LEU A 111 -36.40 -36.89 0.35
CA LEU A 111 -36.05 -37.26 1.73
C LEU A 111 -34.54 -37.38 1.92
N LYS A 112 -33.87 -38.10 1.02
CA LYS A 112 -32.40 -38.23 1.07
C LYS A 112 -31.69 -36.88 0.96
N SER A 113 -32.16 -35.99 0.07
CA SER A 113 -31.57 -34.65 -0.08
C SER A 113 -31.81 -33.77 1.16
N GLU A 114 -32.95 -33.89 1.83
CA GLU A 114 -33.22 -33.19 3.09
C GLU A 114 -32.36 -33.71 4.24
N GLU A 115 -32.17 -35.02 4.36
CA GLU A 115 -31.23 -35.63 5.32
C GLU A 115 -29.80 -35.12 5.11
N GLU A 116 -29.33 -35.08 3.86
CA GLU A 116 -28.01 -34.54 3.50
C GLU A 116 -27.87 -33.06 3.85
N LYS A 117 -28.91 -32.25 3.63
CA LYS A 117 -28.91 -30.82 4.01
C LYS A 117 -28.82 -30.63 5.52
N GLU A 118 -29.59 -31.39 6.29
CA GLU A 118 -29.57 -31.30 7.75
C GLU A 118 -28.21 -31.72 8.33
N GLU A 119 -27.58 -32.74 7.76
CA GLU A 119 -26.23 -33.15 8.14
C GLU A 119 -25.19 -32.06 7.86
N ILE A 120 -25.23 -31.43 6.68
CA ILE A 120 -24.35 -30.30 6.34
C ILE A 120 -24.60 -29.12 7.27
N LYS A 121 -25.87 -28.81 7.57
CA LYS A 121 -26.25 -27.72 8.48
C LYS A 121 -25.72 -27.94 9.89
N LYS A 122 -25.77 -29.18 10.40
CA LYS A 122 -25.17 -29.54 11.69
C LYS A 122 -23.66 -29.33 11.71
N ARG A 123 -22.94 -29.74 10.66
CA ARG A 123 -21.48 -29.50 10.56
C ARG A 123 -21.14 -28.01 10.51
N LEU A 124 -21.91 -27.23 9.76
CA LEU A 124 -21.72 -25.79 9.63
C LEU A 124 -21.98 -25.03 10.94
N LYS A 125 -22.93 -25.49 11.77
CA LYS A 125 -23.15 -24.92 13.11
C LYS A 125 -21.95 -25.06 14.05
N GLY A 126 -21.05 -26.01 13.79
CA GLY A 126 -19.78 -26.11 14.52
C GLY A 126 -18.76 -25.05 14.11
N LEU A 127 -18.88 -24.49 12.89
CA LEU A 127 -17.94 -23.52 12.32
C LEU A 127 -18.43 -22.08 12.40
N PHE A 128 -19.74 -21.88 12.24
CA PHE A 128 -20.38 -20.57 12.14
C PHE A 128 -21.48 -20.40 13.18
N ASN A 129 -21.66 -19.16 13.63
CA ASN A 129 -22.73 -18.79 14.54
C ASN A 129 -24.10 -18.79 13.81
N ASP A 130 -25.21 -18.91 14.55
CA ASP A 130 -26.57 -18.97 13.97
C ASP A 130 -26.96 -17.69 13.21
N ASP A 131 -26.38 -16.54 13.54
CA ASP A 131 -26.53 -15.29 12.80
C ASP A 131 -25.80 -15.26 11.45
N GLN A 132 -24.73 -16.05 11.29
CA GLN A 132 -24.01 -16.24 10.03
C GLN A 132 -24.68 -17.28 9.12
N MET A 133 -25.35 -18.28 9.70
CA MET A 133 -26.10 -19.30 8.96
C MET A 133 -27.29 -18.70 8.19
N ARG A 134 -28.00 -17.72 8.79
CA ARG A 134 -29.18 -17.07 8.21
C ARG A 134 -28.92 -16.39 6.85
N PRO A 135 -27.85 -15.57 6.69
CA PRO A 135 -27.43 -15.05 5.39
C PRO A 135 -27.09 -16.11 4.34
N MET A 136 -26.48 -17.23 4.75
CA MET A 136 -26.12 -18.31 3.83
C MET A 136 -27.37 -19.00 3.27
N GLU A 137 -28.38 -19.25 4.10
CA GLU A 137 -29.67 -19.81 3.65
C GLU A 137 -30.42 -18.88 2.70
N ARG A 138 -30.30 -17.56 2.91
CA ARG A 138 -31.01 -16.53 2.10
C ARG A 138 -30.23 -16.07 0.87
N LEU A 139 -28.99 -16.54 0.67
CA LEU A 139 -28.06 -16.07 -0.37
C LEU A 139 -27.83 -14.54 -0.35
N SER A 140 -28.12 -13.89 0.78
CA SER A 140 -27.98 -12.44 0.93
C SER A 140 -27.77 -12.05 2.39
N ALA A 141 -26.75 -11.24 2.62
CA ALA A 141 -26.45 -10.63 3.92
C ALA A 141 -27.19 -9.31 4.15
N GLN A 142 -28.02 -8.87 3.18
CA GLN A 142 -28.71 -7.58 3.27
C GLN A 142 -29.77 -7.61 4.37
N GLY A 143 -29.66 -6.67 5.33
CA GLY A 143 -30.58 -6.58 6.46
C GLY A 143 -30.36 -7.62 7.57
N ALA A 144 -29.28 -8.40 7.52
CA ALA A 144 -28.93 -9.34 8.58
C ALA A 144 -28.56 -8.58 9.88
N ARG A 145 -29.11 -9.05 11.00
CA ARG A 145 -28.70 -8.62 12.34
C ARG A 145 -27.60 -9.54 12.82
N TRP A 146 -26.45 -8.96 13.13
CA TRP A 146 -25.27 -9.68 13.60
C TRP A 146 -25.24 -9.68 15.13
N GLU A 147 -24.87 -10.82 15.70
CA GLU A 147 -24.69 -10.98 17.14
C GLU A 147 -23.33 -10.42 17.60
N ALA A 148 -23.23 -10.10 18.89
CA ALA A 148 -22.03 -9.48 19.45
C ALA A 148 -20.79 -10.36 19.26
N ASP A 149 -20.92 -11.67 19.46
CA ASP A 149 -19.81 -12.62 19.31
C ASP A 149 -19.27 -12.65 17.88
N THR A 150 -20.17 -12.62 16.88
CA THR A 150 -19.79 -12.55 15.46
C THR A 150 -19.09 -11.24 15.13
N LEU A 151 -19.54 -10.13 15.71
CA LEU A 151 -18.90 -8.82 15.55
C LEU A 151 -17.50 -8.82 16.17
N VAL A 152 -17.32 -9.38 17.37
CA VAL A 152 -16.01 -9.48 18.04
C VAL A 152 -15.05 -10.36 17.23
N LYS A 153 -15.46 -11.56 16.80
CA LYS A 153 -14.65 -12.45 15.94
C LYS A 153 -14.28 -11.75 14.63
N SER A 154 -15.23 -11.04 14.03
CA SER A 154 -15.01 -10.28 12.80
C SER A 154 -14.03 -9.12 12.98
N LEU A 155 -14.07 -8.42 14.12
CA LEU A 155 -13.09 -7.40 14.46
C LEU A 155 -11.69 -7.99 14.65
N GLN A 156 -11.58 -9.15 15.31
CA GLN A 156 -10.30 -9.85 15.46
C GLN A 156 -9.72 -10.26 14.11
N LEU A 157 -10.55 -10.85 13.23
CA LEU A 157 -10.18 -11.16 11.85
C LEU A 157 -9.69 -9.91 11.12
N ARG A 158 -10.48 -8.82 11.14
CA ARG A 158 -10.11 -7.54 10.51
C ARG A 158 -8.78 -6.98 11.02
N LEU A 159 -8.50 -7.11 12.33
CA LEU A 159 -7.23 -6.66 12.91
C LEU A 159 -6.05 -7.53 12.47
N ALA A 160 -6.26 -8.84 12.29
CA ALA A 160 -5.20 -9.77 11.89
C ALA A 160 -4.84 -9.68 10.41
N CYS A 161 -5.84 -9.62 9.51
CA CYS A 161 -5.62 -9.61 8.06
C CYS A 161 -5.70 -8.22 7.40
N GLY A 162 -6.01 -7.17 8.17
CA GLY A 162 -6.20 -5.81 7.66
C GLY A 162 -7.51 -5.64 6.88
N SER A 163 -7.80 -4.41 6.43
CA SER A 163 -9.04 -4.09 5.70
C SER A 163 -9.18 -4.89 4.40
N ARG A 164 -8.11 -4.92 3.60
CA ARG A 164 -8.11 -5.58 2.29
C ARG A 164 -8.20 -7.10 2.40
N GLY A 165 -7.54 -7.70 3.39
CA GLY A 165 -7.67 -9.13 3.66
C GLY A 165 -9.07 -9.50 4.13
N TYR A 166 -9.69 -8.65 4.95
CA TYR A 166 -11.06 -8.85 5.41
C TYR A 166 -12.09 -8.74 4.28
N GLU A 167 -11.92 -7.78 3.37
CA GLU A 167 -12.76 -7.64 2.18
C GLU A 167 -12.62 -8.82 1.23
N LEU A 168 -11.39 -9.32 1.01
CA LEU A 168 -11.15 -10.50 0.19
C LEU A 168 -11.88 -11.74 0.75
N LEU A 169 -11.90 -11.94 2.07
CA LEU A 169 -12.67 -13.02 2.68
C LEU A 169 -14.18 -12.88 2.40
N ARG A 170 -14.69 -11.65 2.39
CA ARG A 170 -16.10 -11.39 2.04
C ARG A 170 -16.37 -11.64 0.56
N GLU A 171 -15.43 -11.31 -0.32
CA GLU A 171 -15.51 -11.63 -1.75
C GLU A 171 -15.50 -13.14 -2.01
N PHE A 172 -14.74 -13.91 -1.21
CA PHE A 172 -14.79 -15.38 -1.22
C PHE A 172 -16.09 -15.97 -0.64
N GLY A 173 -17.04 -15.13 -0.24
CA GLY A 173 -18.37 -15.55 0.20
C GLY A 173 -18.46 -15.89 1.68
N TYR A 174 -17.48 -15.53 2.51
CA TYR A 174 -17.61 -15.72 3.96
C TYR A 174 -18.76 -14.87 4.52
N PRO A 175 -19.62 -15.44 5.40
CA PRO A 175 -20.77 -14.75 6.00
C PRO A 175 -20.29 -13.80 7.12
N LEU A 176 -19.68 -12.69 6.70
CA LEU A 176 -19.08 -11.69 7.57
C LEU A 176 -19.77 -10.33 7.42
N PRO A 177 -19.91 -9.57 8.52
CA PRO A 177 -20.49 -8.24 8.51
C PRO A 177 -19.68 -7.28 7.62
N SER A 178 -20.32 -6.22 7.16
CA SER A 178 -19.62 -5.19 6.41
C SER A 178 -18.72 -4.34 7.29
N ASP A 179 -17.71 -3.73 6.66
CA ASP A 179 -16.80 -2.80 7.33
C ASP A 179 -17.57 -1.69 8.06
N ARG A 180 -18.63 -1.18 7.43
CA ARG A 180 -19.52 -0.17 8.00
C ARG A 180 -20.27 -0.66 9.24
N THR A 181 -20.68 -1.92 9.25
CA THR A 181 -21.32 -2.54 10.41
C THR A 181 -20.34 -2.65 11.58
N LEU A 182 -19.11 -3.07 11.33
CA LEU A 182 -18.04 -3.12 12.34
C LEU A 182 -17.72 -1.73 12.90
N GLN A 183 -17.59 -0.72 12.03
CA GLN A 183 -17.37 0.66 12.45
C GLN A 183 -18.51 1.18 13.33
N ARG A 184 -19.78 0.94 12.95
CA ARG A 184 -20.95 1.32 13.76
C ARG A 184 -20.96 0.64 15.13
N HIS A 185 -20.56 -0.63 15.18
CA HIS A 185 -20.46 -1.35 16.45
C HIS A 185 -19.43 -0.70 17.39
N ILE A 186 -18.25 -0.34 16.87
CA ILE A 186 -17.20 0.34 17.67
C ILE A 186 -17.57 1.80 17.98
N GLN A 187 -18.39 2.46 17.16
CA GLN A 187 -18.70 3.89 17.32
C GLN A 187 -19.27 4.25 18.71
N HIS A 188 -19.92 3.29 19.37
CA HIS A 188 -20.45 3.48 20.72
C HIS A 188 -19.37 3.45 21.81
N VAL A 189 -18.19 2.90 21.52
CA VAL A 189 -17.01 2.96 22.38
C VAL A 189 -16.43 4.36 22.32
N LYS A 190 -16.88 5.23 23.23
CA LYS A 190 -16.41 6.61 23.33
C LYS A 190 -15.18 6.69 24.22
N PHE A 191 -14.08 7.11 23.64
CA PHE A 191 -12.88 7.46 24.37
C PHE A 191 -12.97 8.91 24.85
N ARG A 192 -12.92 9.13 26.15
CA ARG A 192 -12.87 10.49 26.73
C ARG A 192 -11.44 11.03 26.60
N PRO A 193 -11.28 12.35 26.40
CA PRO A 193 -9.97 12.99 26.50
C PRO A 193 -9.35 12.72 27.88
N GLY A 194 -8.04 12.49 27.90
CA GLY A 194 -7.31 12.10 29.10
C GLY A 194 -6.96 10.61 29.10
N LEU A 195 -6.83 10.04 30.30
CA LEU A 195 -6.39 8.67 30.45
C LEU A 195 -7.51 7.67 30.14
N LEU A 196 -7.23 6.76 29.22
CA LEU A 196 -8.06 5.62 28.85
C LEU A 196 -8.05 4.52 29.92
N ARG A 197 -8.60 4.82 31.10
CA ARG A 197 -8.62 3.87 32.23
C ARG A 197 -9.28 2.54 31.86
N ASP A 198 -10.32 2.58 31.03
CA ASP A 198 -11.05 1.40 30.55
C ASP A 198 -10.18 0.45 29.70
N MET A 199 -9.06 0.94 29.14
CA MET A 199 -8.11 0.13 28.38
C MET A 199 -7.01 -0.50 29.25
N LEU A 200 -6.84 -0.03 30.49
CA LEU A 200 -5.77 -0.52 31.37
C LEU A 200 -5.98 -1.98 31.79
N GLU A 201 -7.22 -2.37 32.11
CA GLU A 201 -7.52 -3.76 32.48
C GLU A 201 -7.33 -4.75 31.32
N PRO A 202 -7.87 -4.49 30.11
CA PRO A 202 -7.57 -5.31 28.93
C PRO A 202 -6.06 -5.39 28.60
N LEU A 203 -5.34 -4.28 28.76
CA LEU A 203 -3.89 -4.23 28.55
C LEU A 203 -3.15 -5.08 29.59
N ARG A 204 -3.52 -4.97 30.87
CA ARG A 204 -2.99 -5.79 31.96
C ARG A 204 -3.20 -7.27 31.68
N ALA A 205 -4.43 -7.65 31.32
CA ALA A 205 -4.76 -9.02 30.96
C ALA A 205 -3.86 -9.54 29.83
N LYS A 206 -3.62 -8.73 28.78
CA LYS A 206 -2.70 -9.09 27.67
C LYS A 206 -1.23 -9.17 28.09
N ILE A 207 -0.76 -8.24 28.91
CA ILE A 207 0.63 -8.21 29.39
C ILE A 207 0.91 -9.40 30.31
N SER A 208 -0.08 -9.89 31.05
CA SER A 208 0.02 -11.07 31.91
C SER A 208 -0.04 -12.42 31.17
N ILE A 209 -0.37 -12.44 29.86
CA ILE A 209 -0.39 -13.69 29.07
C ILE A 209 1.04 -14.21 28.93
N GLY A 210 1.36 -15.29 29.67
CA GLY A 210 2.63 -15.99 29.59
C GLY A 210 3.60 -15.75 30.75
N ALA A 211 3.19 -15.04 31.81
CA ALA A 211 3.94 -15.01 33.06
C ALA A 211 3.22 -15.90 34.10
N PRO A 212 3.85 -16.99 34.58
CA PRO A 212 3.45 -17.58 35.86
C PRO A 212 3.45 -16.46 36.91
N THR A 213 2.56 -16.56 37.89
CA THR A 213 2.28 -15.55 38.93
C THR A 213 3.51 -15.04 39.71
N ASN A 214 4.68 -15.68 39.57
CA ASN A 214 5.95 -15.33 40.20
C ASN A 214 7.16 -15.25 39.23
N ALA A 215 6.96 -15.18 37.92
CA ALA A 215 8.08 -15.05 36.98
C ALA A 215 8.54 -13.59 36.81
N PRO A 216 9.86 -13.33 36.71
CA PRO A 216 10.36 -11.99 36.41
C PRO A 216 9.81 -11.52 35.06
N TRP A 217 9.36 -10.26 35.01
CA TRP A 217 8.85 -9.66 33.77
C TRP A 217 9.91 -9.69 32.67
N LYS A 218 9.49 -10.05 31.46
CA LYS A 218 10.35 -9.95 30.28
C LYS A 218 10.71 -8.48 30.06
N PRO A 219 11.89 -8.17 29.50
CA PRO A 219 12.31 -6.79 29.23
C PRO A 219 11.28 -5.94 28.49
N ILE A 220 10.53 -6.54 27.56
CA ILE A 220 9.45 -5.87 26.82
C ILE A 220 8.26 -5.51 27.75
N GLN A 221 7.85 -6.43 28.62
CA GLN A 221 6.76 -6.18 29.58
C GLN A 221 7.17 -5.10 30.58
N THR A 222 8.41 -5.16 31.07
CA THR A 222 8.99 -4.13 31.95
C THR A 222 9.04 -2.77 31.23
N GLY A 223 9.52 -2.73 29.99
CA GLY A 223 9.60 -1.49 29.21
C GLY A 223 8.23 -0.83 28.99
N ILE A 224 7.22 -1.62 28.60
CA ILE A 224 5.84 -1.13 28.43
C ILE A 224 5.30 -0.61 29.77
N THR A 225 5.53 -1.35 30.85
CA THR A 225 5.02 -0.97 32.17
C THR A 225 5.69 0.30 32.67
N VAL A 226 7.02 0.40 32.60
CA VAL A 226 7.78 1.59 32.99
C VAL A 226 7.37 2.81 32.17
N ALA A 227 7.27 2.68 30.83
CA ALA A 227 6.86 3.80 29.98
C ALA A 227 5.44 4.29 30.33
N THR A 228 4.53 3.34 30.60
CA THR A 228 3.15 3.66 30.96
C THR A 228 3.07 4.31 32.34
N LEU A 229 3.71 3.73 33.36
CA LEU A 229 3.76 4.30 34.72
C LEU A 229 4.40 5.70 34.74
N THR A 230 5.49 5.90 33.99
CA THR A 230 6.16 7.20 33.88
C THR A 230 5.25 8.28 33.27
N ALA A 231 4.26 7.89 32.45
CA ALA A 231 3.24 8.81 31.96
C ALA A 231 2.08 8.99 32.96
N LEU A 232 1.67 7.90 33.64
CA LEU A 232 0.53 7.86 34.55
C LEU A 232 0.76 8.61 35.86
N ASP A 233 1.92 8.40 36.50
CA ASP A 233 2.18 8.92 37.86
C ASP A 233 2.24 10.45 37.89
N PRO A 234 2.93 11.14 36.95
CA PRO A 234 2.89 12.60 36.91
C PRO A 234 1.50 13.12 36.54
N GLN A 235 0.77 12.40 35.69
CA GLN A 235 -0.56 12.81 35.25
C GLN A 235 -1.58 12.71 36.39
N SER A 236 -1.59 11.61 37.17
CA SER A 236 -2.45 11.48 38.36
C SER A 236 -2.10 12.52 39.41
N THR A 237 -0.81 12.77 39.62
CA THR A 237 -0.37 13.78 40.58
C THR A 237 -0.81 15.19 40.15
N MET A 238 -0.61 15.57 38.89
CA MET A 238 -0.97 16.92 38.42
C MET A 238 -2.47 17.13 38.32
N LEU A 239 -3.23 16.15 37.82
CA LEU A 239 -4.67 16.27 37.66
C LEU A 239 -5.42 16.07 38.98
N ASP A 240 -5.11 15.02 39.74
CA ASP A 240 -5.90 14.62 40.92
C ASP A 240 -5.43 15.33 42.19
N LYS A 241 -4.12 15.52 42.38
CA LYS A 241 -3.57 16.15 43.60
C LYS A 241 -3.47 17.68 43.49
N TYR A 242 -3.04 18.18 42.32
CA TYR A 242 -2.83 19.62 42.11
C TYR A 242 -3.97 20.30 41.33
N ASN A 243 -5.03 19.58 40.95
CA ASN A 243 -6.23 20.11 40.28
C ASN A 243 -5.93 20.90 38.98
N PHE A 244 -4.90 20.52 38.23
CA PHE A 244 -4.68 21.09 36.90
C PHE A 244 -5.79 20.65 35.93
N SER A 245 -6.27 21.56 35.08
CA SER A 245 -7.35 21.26 34.11
C SER A 245 -6.89 20.32 32.99
N ASN A 246 -5.65 20.49 32.55
CA ASN A 246 -5.03 19.68 31.49
C ASN A 246 -3.54 19.53 31.76
N PHE A 247 -2.98 18.36 31.43
CA PHE A 247 -1.56 18.08 31.55
C PHE A 247 -1.01 17.48 30.26
N LEU A 248 -0.07 18.18 29.61
CA LEU A 248 0.50 17.81 28.32
C LEU A 248 1.85 17.11 28.49
N LEU A 249 1.83 15.78 28.48
CA LEU A 249 3.04 14.94 28.60
C LEU A 249 4.07 15.20 27.48
N SER A 250 3.63 15.67 26.31
CA SER A 250 4.53 16.01 25.19
C SER A 250 5.52 17.14 25.50
N ARG A 251 5.25 17.96 26.52
CA ARG A 251 6.13 19.05 26.96
C ARG A 251 7.17 18.61 27.98
N LEU A 252 7.09 17.38 28.47
CA LEU A 252 8.08 16.80 29.37
C LEU A 252 9.21 16.08 28.63
N SER A 253 9.19 16.03 27.29
CA SER A 253 10.27 15.38 26.55
C SER A 253 11.58 16.13 26.75
N GLN A 254 12.65 15.36 26.97
CA GLN A 254 14.00 15.91 27.09
C GLN A 254 14.67 16.07 25.72
N ASP A 255 14.04 15.67 24.62
CA ASP A 255 14.61 15.74 23.27
C ASP A 255 15.14 17.14 22.90
N PRO A 256 14.45 18.26 23.20
CA PRO A 256 15.00 19.59 22.91
C PRO A 256 16.32 19.84 23.64
N LEU A 257 16.42 19.35 24.88
CA LEU A 257 17.60 19.47 25.72
C LEU A 257 18.73 18.56 25.22
N GLU A 258 18.43 17.31 24.87
CA GLU A 258 19.40 16.37 24.30
C GLU A 258 19.93 16.85 22.95
N ASN A 259 19.08 17.44 22.10
CA ASN A 259 19.49 18.04 20.83
C ASN A 259 20.42 19.24 21.05
N LEU A 260 20.14 20.08 22.06
CA LEU A 260 21.02 21.17 22.45
C LEU A 260 22.36 20.61 22.94
N PHE A 261 22.36 19.67 23.88
CA PHE A 261 23.60 19.09 24.40
C PHE A 261 24.37 18.29 23.35
N SER A 262 23.71 17.69 22.36
CA SER A 262 24.37 17.05 21.21
C SER A 262 25.11 18.08 20.37
N THR A 263 24.52 19.26 20.17
CA THR A 263 25.16 20.38 19.48
C THR A 263 26.38 20.89 20.27
N LEU A 264 26.25 21.04 21.58
CA LEU A 264 27.33 21.52 22.46
C LEU A 264 28.47 20.50 22.61
N ARG A 265 28.16 19.20 22.60
CA ARG A 265 29.12 18.09 22.72
C ARG A 265 29.74 17.66 21.38
N SER A 266 29.37 18.30 20.27
CA SER A 266 29.82 17.92 18.92
C SER A 266 31.34 17.99 18.72
N LYS A 267 32.00 18.98 19.33
CA LYS A 267 33.46 19.16 19.28
C LYS A 267 34.19 18.39 20.38
N ASN A 268 33.63 18.38 21.58
CA ASN A 268 34.16 17.65 22.73
C ASN A 268 32.99 16.96 23.47
N PRO A 269 32.97 15.62 23.56
CA PRO A 269 31.92 14.87 24.26
C PRO A 269 31.74 15.26 25.72
N ILE A 270 32.80 15.74 26.38
CA ILE A 270 32.80 16.18 27.78
C ILE A 270 33.47 17.56 27.84
N PRO A 271 32.73 18.63 27.51
CA PRO A 271 33.29 19.98 27.46
C PRO A 271 33.63 20.46 28.87
N ARG A 272 34.78 21.13 29.01
CA ARG A 272 35.11 21.86 30.25
C ARG A 272 34.14 23.04 30.44
N LEU A 273 34.00 23.55 31.67
CA LEU A 273 33.03 24.61 31.98
C LEU A 273 33.18 25.85 31.08
N TYR A 274 34.42 26.24 30.77
CA TYR A 274 34.70 27.34 29.86
C TYR A 274 34.30 27.02 28.41
N GLU A 275 34.66 25.82 27.92
CA GLU A 275 34.31 25.34 26.57
C GLU A 275 32.79 25.22 26.38
N PHE A 276 32.09 24.75 27.41
CA PHE A 276 30.63 24.68 27.45
C PHE A 276 30.01 26.08 27.37
N LYS A 277 30.50 27.02 28.19
CA LYS A 277 30.02 28.42 28.21
C LYS A 277 30.21 29.10 26.85
N CYS A 278 31.38 28.96 26.24
CA CYS A 278 31.65 29.50 24.92
C CYS A 278 30.78 28.85 23.84
N SER A 279 30.65 27.53 23.85
CA SER A 279 29.81 26.80 22.88
C SER A 279 28.33 27.14 23.01
N LEU A 280 27.83 27.32 24.24
CA LEU A 280 26.45 27.73 24.51
C LEU A 280 26.19 29.15 24.01
N ARG A 281 27.12 30.08 24.23
CA ARG A 281 27.05 31.44 23.69
C ARG A 281 27.03 31.44 22.17
N SER A 282 27.95 30.72 21.54
CA SER A 282 27.99 30.59 20.08
C SER A 282 26.72 29.94 19.52
N ALA A 283 26.20 28.88 20.15
CA ALA A 283 24.96 28.23 19.72
C ALA A 283 23.75 29.16 19.84
N THR A 284 23.67 29.96 20.91
CA THR A 284 22.59 30.94 21.12
C THR A 284 22.66 32.04 20.06
N LEU A 285 23.85 32.63 19.85
CA LEU A 285 24.06 33.66 18.83
C LEU A 285 23.73 33.12 17.43
N ALA A 286 24.18 31.91 17.10
CA ALA A 286 23.89 31.27 15.82
C ALA A 286 22.41 30.93 15.59
N GLN A 287 21.56 30.94 16.62
CA GLN A 287 20.10 30.80 16.46
C GLN A 287 19.44 32.13 16.11
N PHE A 288 19.91 33.23 16.68
CA PHE A 288 19.41 34.59 16.40
C PHE A 288 19.91 35.15 15.06
N LEU A 289 21.06 34.69 14.59
CA LEU A 289 21.73 35.19 13.40
C LEU A 289 21.35 34.41 12.13
N ARG A 290 20.36 33.52 12.20
CA ARG A 290 19.84 32.84 11.00
C ARG A 290 18.96 33.80 10.21
N PRO A 291 19.24 34.04 8.92
CA PRO A 291 18.34 34.82 8.08
C PRO A 291 16.97 34.14 7.99
N SER A 292 15.90 34.95 7.91
CA SER A 292 14.54 34.40 7.78
C SER A 292 14.40 33.69 6.43
N LYS A 293 13.72 32.54 6.41
CA LYS A 293 13.56 31.72 5.19
C LYS A 293 12.88 32.44 4.01
N ASN A 294 12.19 33.55 4.26
CA ASN A 294 11.44 34.33 3.27
C ASN A 294 12.01 35.75 3.06
N ALA A 295 13.21 36.03 3.56
CA ALA A 295 13.83 37.33 3.33
C ALA A 295 14.38 37.40 1.90
N SER A 296 14.11 38.52 1.20
CA SER A 296 14.60 38.78 -0.17
C SER A 296 16.08 39.16 -0.25
N TYR A 297 16.86 38.95 0.81
CA TYR A 297 18.29 39.23 0.83
C TYR A 297 19.07 37.97 0.43
N SER A 298 20.04 38.11 -0.48
CA SER A 298 20.99 37.04 -0.81
C SER A 298 21.82 36.69 0.42
N ASP A 299 22.02 35.40 0.65
CA ASP A 299 22.93 34.87 1.68
C ASP A 299 24.36 35.25 1.30
N ASP A 300 24.79 36.44 1.74
CA ASP A 300 26.18 36.83 1.65
C ASP A 300 26.91 36.06 2.76
N GLY A 301 27.77 35.13 2.37
CA GLY A 301 28.52 34.24 3.27
C GLY A 301 29.43 34.97 4.28
N ALA A 302 29.36 36.30 4.33
CA ALA A 302 30.06 37.18 5.23
C ALA A 302 29.55 37.17 6.68
N PHE A 303 28.50 36.41 7.04
CA PHE A 303 28.08 36.31 8.45
C PHE A 303 28.94 35.34 9.27
N MET A 304 30.24 35.60 9.31
CA MET A 304 31.16 35.23 10.38
C MET A 304 32.03 36.46 10.63
N LEU A 305 31.60 37.32 11.56
CA LEU A 305 32.32 38.50 12.05
C LEU A 305 33.59 38.11 12.87
N LEU A 306 34.32 37.11 12.38
CA LEU A 306 35.57 36.56 12.92
C LEU A 306 36.56 36.18 11.82
N SER A 307 36.40 36.73 10.62
CA SER A 307 37.46 36.83 9.60
C SER A 307 37.92 38.28 9.52
N LEU A 308 38.43 38.81 10.63
CA LEU A 308 39.39 39.91 10.58
C LEU A 308 40.73 39.28 10.21
N GLU A 309 40.94 39.05 8.91
CA GLU A 309 42.25 38.89 8.23
C GLU A 309 42.02 38.61 6.75
N ASP A 310 41.24 39.45 6.06
CA ASP A 310 41.34 39.55 4.60
C ASP A 310 42.53 40.47 4.29
N GLN A 311 43.71 39.87 4.13
CA GLN A 311 44.74 40.45 3.27
C GLN A 311 44.19 40.43 1.84
N PRO A 312 44.33 41.52 1.06
CA PRO A 312 43.85 41.55 -0.31
C PRO A 312 44.77 40.68 -1.17
N ASN A 313 44.41 39.41 -1.40
CA ASN A 313 45.07 38.63 -2.44
C ASN A 313 44.53 39.04 -3.81
N ASN A 314 45.12 40.13 -4.31
CA ASN A 314 45.36 40.28 -5.74
C ASN A 314 46.52 39.34 -6.08
N GLU A 315 46.26 38.19 -6.71
CA GLU A 315 47.26 37.45 -7.50
C GLU A 315 46.58 36.35 -8.35
N GLY A 316 46.59 36.55 -9.68
CA GLY A 316 46.54 35.54 -10.75
C GLY A 316 45.44 34.46 -10.75
N GLN A 317 44.45 34.59 -11.65
CA GLN A 317 43.72 33.40 -12.13
C GLN A 317 44.67 32.52 -12.94
N GLU A 318 45.17 31.43 -12.36
CA GLU A 318 45.91 30.40 -13.10
C GLU A 318 44.94 29.61 -14.00
N GLN A 319 45.29 29.45 -15.28
CA GLN A 319 44.51 28.61 -16.19
C GLN A 319 44.76 27.12 -15.88
N VAL A 320 43.72 26.27 -16.04
CA VAL A 320 43.81 24.82 -15.83
C VAL A 320 44.94 24.24 -16.67
N GLN A 321 45.93 23.62 -16.01
CA GLN A 321 47.03 22.95 -16.70
C GLN A 321 46.52 21.64 -17.32
N LEU A 322 46.57 21.56 -18.66
CA LEU A 322 46.28 20.37 -19.42
C LEU A 322 47.49 19.42 -19.34
N PRO A 323 47.31 18.11 -19.06
CA PRO A 323 48.43 17.17 -19.03
C PRO A 323 49.01 16.94 -20.43
N ASP A 324 50.35 16.90 -20.55
CA ASP A 324 51.06 16.61 -21.81
C ASP A 324 51.11 15.10 -22.15
N ASP A 325 50.88 14.20 -21.18
CA ASP A 325 50.95 12.74 -21.36
C ASP A 325 49.82 11.97 -20.65
N LEU A 326 49.52 10.77 -21.17
CA LEU A 326 48.61 9.80 -20.58
C LEU A 326 49.21 9.25 -19.26
N LEU A 327 48.41 9.19 -18.19
CA LEU A 327 48.88 8.70 -16.89
C LEU A 327 49.47 7.30 -16.95
N ASP A 328 50.74 7.18 -16.60
CA ASP A 328 51.37 5.89 -16.30
C ASP A 328 51.12 5.55 -14.81
N LEU A 329 50.10 4.73 -14.54
CA LEU A 329 49.69 4.32 -13.20
C LEU A 329 50.28 2.95 -12.85
N THR A 330 50.65 2.75 -11.59
CA THR A 330 51.01 1.40 -11.11
C THR A 330 49.78 0.48 -11.17
N SER A 331 50.01 -0.83 -11.29
CA SER A 331 48.94 -1.84 -11.41
C SER A 331 47.89 -1.73 -10.27
N GLU A 332 48.31 -1.31 -9.08
CA GLU A 332 47.45 -1.15 -7.90
C GLU A 332 46.61 0.13 -7.96
N ALA A 333 47.18 1.22 -8.48
CA ALA A 333 46.47 2.49 -8.66
C ALA A 333 45.37 2.35 -9.71
N ASP A 334 45.65 1.62 -10.80
CA ASP A 334 44.67 1.32 -11.85
C ASP A 334 43.49 0.49 -11.31
N GLN A 335 43.78 -0.58 -10.56
CA GLN A 335 42.74 -1.38 -9.89
C GLN A 335 41.91 -0.56 -8.88
N SER A 336 42.52 0.43 -8.23
CA SER A 336 41.84 1.33 -7.30
C SER A 336 40.88 2.27 -8.02
N ILE A 337 41.27 2.81 -9.19
CA ILE A 337 40.41 3.65 -10.02
C ILE A 337 39.22 2.85 -10.55
N GLU A 338 39.44 1.60 -10.99
CA GLU A 338 38.36 0.70 -11.43
C GLU A 338 37.35 0.41 -10.30
N TYR A 339 37.83 0.19 -9.07
CA TYR A 339 36.95 0.03 -7.92
C TYR A 339 36.16 1.31 -7.59
N LEU A 340 36.80 2.48 -7.67
CA LEU A 340 36.12 3.77 -7.50
C LEU A 340 35.09 4.03 -8.62
N ALA A 341 35.38 3.60 -9.84
CA ALA A 341 34.45 3.68 -10.96
C ALA A 341 33.16 2.92 -10.68
N GLY A 342 33.25 1.71 -10.09
CA GLY A 342 32.08 0.94 -9.66
C GLY A 342 31.20 1.69 -8.63
N TYR A 343 31.81 2.43 -7.70
CA TYR A 343 31.08 3.27 -6.75
C TYR A 343 30.39 4.47 -7.44
N VAL A 344 31.07 5.15 -8.36
CA VAL A 344 30.50 6.24 -9.14
C VAL A 344 29.27 5.75 -9.92
N VAL A 345 29.39 4.63 -10.63
CA VAL A 345 28.28 4.03 -11.38
C VAL A 345 27.14 3.62 -10.44
N SER A 346 27.42 2.98 -9.31
CA SER A 346 26.40 2.60 -8.32
C SER A 346 25.58 3.81 -7.82
N LYS A 347 26.23 4.97 -7.65
CA LYS A 347 25.55 6.21 -7.25
C LYS A 347 24.72 6.82 -8.38
N LEU A 348 25.17 6.73 -9.62
CA LEU A 348 24.46 7.21 -10.80
C LEU A 348 23.24 6.34 -11.14
N LEU A 349 23.35 5.01 -11.03
CA LEU A 349 22.27 4.06 -11.29
C LEU A 349 21.04 4.25 -10.38
N LYS A 350 21.23 4.84 -9.19
CA LYS A 350 20.12 5.18 -8.28
C LYS A 350 19.32 6.41 -8.73
N ARG A 351 19.92 7.26 -9.58
CA ARG A 351 19.34 8.55 -10.02
C ARG A 351 18.90 8.52 -11.49
N LEU A 352 19.48 7.62 -12.30
CA LEU A 352 19.18 7.49 -13.73
C LEU A 352 18.02 6.53 -13.98
N HIS A 353 17.02 6.97 -14.76
CA HIS A 353 15.87 6.18 -15.19
C HIS A 353 15.91 5.76 -16.67
N CYS A 354 16.96 6.15 -17.40
CA CYS A 354 17.11 5.82 -18.83
C CYS A 354 17.87 4.49 -19.00
N GLU A 355 17.23 3.52 -19.65
CA GLU A 355 17.80 2.18 -19.89
C GLU A 355 19.03 2.22 -20.82
N ASN A 356 19.05 3.10 -21.83
CA ASN A 356 20.19 3.25 -22.74
C ASN A 356 21.43 3.79 -22.00
N CYS A 357 21.25 4.74 -21.08
CA CYS A 357 22.32 5.26 -20.23
C CYS A 357 22.82 4.18 -19.26
N ARG A 358 21.91 3.37 -18.72
CA ARG A 358 22.22 2.28 -17.79
C ARG A 358 23.06 1.20 -18.46
N ALA A 359 22.70 0.80 -19.67
CA ALA A 359 23.46 -0.16 -20.47
C ALA A 359 24.86 0.35 -20.83
N ALA A 360 25.01 1.66 -21.12
CA ALA A 360 26.32 2.24 -21.45
C ALA A 360 27.30 2.32 -20.25
N LEU A 361 26.78 2.33 -19.01
CA LEU A 361 27.58 2.50 -17.79
C LEU A 361 28.09 1.17 -17.20
N VAL A 362 27.45 0.05 -17.52
CA VAL A 362 27.73 -1.27 -16.95
C VAL A 362 28.36 -2.16 -18.02
N SER A 363 29.26 -3.05 -17.62
CA SER A 363 29.90 -4.02 -18.51
C SER A 363 29.61 -5.45 -18.09
N ASP A 364 29.36 -6.32 -19.08
CA ASP A 364 29.21 -7.76 -18.91
C ASP A 364 30.55 -8.51 -18.95
N LYS A 365 31.68 -7.81 -19.13
CA LYS A 365 33.03 -8.41 -19.13
C LYS A 365 33.45 -8.83 -17.72
N ALA A 366 34.45 -9.72 -17.65
CA ALA A 366 35.01 -10.18 -16.39
C ALA A 366 35.41 -8.99 -15.48
N PRO A 367 35.02 -9.00 -14.19
CA PRO A 367 35.32 -7.92 -13.25
C PRO A 367 36.81 -7.84 -12.93
N ALA A 368 37.27 -6.64 -12.60
CA ALA A 368 38.64 -6.40 -12.18
C ALA A 368 39.01 -7.17 -10.89
N LYS A 369 40.31 -7.46 -10.73
CA LYS A 369 40.85 -8.24 -9.60
C LYS A 369 40.41 -7.70 -8.23
N LEU A 370 40.42 -6.39 -8.03
CA LEU A 370 40.05 -5.76 -6.75
C LEU A 370 38.53 -5.78 -6.47
N ILE A 371 37.70 -5.71 -7.52
CA ILE A 371 36.24 -5.84 -7.40
C ILE A 371 35.89 -7.26 -6.98
N SER A 372 36.53 -8.26 -7.61
CA SER A 372 36.35 -9.68 -7.27
C SER A 372 36.77 -9.98 -5.83
N LEU A 373 37.91 -9.43 -5.38
CA LEU A 373 38.40 -9.63 -4.01
C LEU A 373 37.53 -8.97 -2.93
N LYS A 374 36.85 -7.86 -3.25
CA LYS A 374 35.97 -7.13 -2.32
C LYS A 374 34.50 -7.55 -2.41
N ASN A 375 34.16 -8.52 -3.24
CA ASN A 375 32.81 -9.06 -3.34
C ASN A 375 32.57 -10.06 -2.21
N PHE A 376 31.62 -9.76 -1.32
CA PHE A 376 31.29 -10.60 -0.16
C PHE A 376 30.21 -11.67 -0.45
N SER A 377 29.70 -11.73 -1.69
CA SER A 377 28.62 -12.63 -2.08
C SER A 377 29.14 -13.77 -2.93
N GLU A 378 28.89 -15.01 -2.51
CA GLU A 378 29.32 -16.24 -3.20
C GLU A 378 28.47 -16.55 -4.45
N SER A 379 27.22 -16.08 -4.49
CA SER A 379 26.23 -16.42 -5.53
C SER A 379 26.06 -15.36 -6.64
N GLY A 380 26.92 -14.33 -6.68
CA GLY A 380 26.86 -13.27 -7.69
C GLY A 380 27.68 -12.03 -7.36
N LEU A 381 27.88 -11.15 -8.35
CA LEU A 381 28.54 -9.85 -8.18
C LEU A 381 27.57 -8.85 -7.54
N ALA A 382 27.70 -8.62 -6.23
CA ALA A 382 26.94 -7.59 -5.54
C ALA A 382 27.47 -6.16 -5.84
N LEU A 383 28.73 -6.08 -6.27
CA LEU A 383 29.38 -4.83 -6.69
C LEU A 383 29.12 -4.56 -8.18
N VAL A 384 28.93 -3.29 -8.50
CA VAL A 384 28.67 -2.85 -9.89
C VAL A 384 29.96 -2.89 -10.70
N ASN A 385 29.92 -3.57 -11.85
CA ASN A 385 31.03 -3.64 -12.80
C ASN A 385 30.95 -2.48 -13.81
N PRO A 386 31.86 -1.49 -13.75
CA PRO A 386 31.81 -0.32 -14.61
C PRO A 386 32.22 -0.64 -16.05
N SER A 387 31.70 0.11 -17.02
CA SER A 387 32.13 0.05 -18.43
C SER A 387 33.58 0.54 -18.61
N PRO A 388 34.38 -0.07 -19.50
CA PRO A 388 35.75 0.38 -19.78
C PRO A 388 35.83 1.86 -20.18
N ALA A 389 34.82 2.37 -20.88
CA ALA A 389 34.73 3.77 -21.27
C ALA A 389 34.57 4.70 -20.05
N VAL A 390 33.89 4.25 -18.99
CA VAL A 390 33.80 5.01 -17.72
C VAL A 390 35.16 5.06 -17.03
N VAL A 391 35.89 3.94 -17.02
CA VAL A 391 37.22 3.86 -16.40
C VAL A 391 38.20 4.81 -17.08
N GLU A 392 38.19 4.88 -18.41
CA GLU A 392 39.05 5.78 -19.17
C GLU A 392 38.74 7.26 -18.91
N ILE A 393 37.46 7.64 -18.86
CA ILE A 393 37.04 8.99 -18.46
C ILE A 393 37.59 9.34 -17.07
N LEU A 394 37.52 8.40 -16.12
CA LEU A 394 38.02 8.62 -14.78
C LEU A 394 39.55 8.69 -14.72
N LYS A 395 40.29 7.96 -15.57
CA LYS A 395 41.74 8.09 -15.70
C LYS A 395 42.12 9.49 -16.21
N VAL A 396 41.47 9.98 -17.26
CA VAL A 396 41.71 11.35 -17.77
C VAL A 396 41.35 12.39 -16.72
N THR A 397 40.22 12.21 -16.04
CA THR A 397 39.79 13.10 -14.94
C THR A 397 40.80 13.11 -13.80
N GLU A 398 41.31 11.94 -13.41
CA GLU A 398 42.32 11.80 -12.36
C GLU A 398 43.65 12.46 -12.77
N ASN A 399 44.04 12.41 -14.05
CA ASN A 399 45.24 13.08 -14.54
C ASN A 399 45.14 14.58 -14.32
N LEU A 400 44.02 15.15 -14.74
CA LEU A 400 43.72 16.57 -14.60
C LEU A 400 43.69 16.99 -13.12
N PHE A 401 43.12 16.16 -12.25
CA PHE A 401 43.11 16.38 -10.80
C PHE A 401 44.52 16.36 -10.19
N ARG A 402 45.40 15.47 -10.66
CA ARG A 402 46.77 15.36 -10.15
C ARG A 402 47.63 16.54 -10.59
N SER A 403 47.53 16.97 -11.84
CA SER A 403 48.27 18.13 -12.36
C SER A 403 47.87 19.43 -11.67
N ASN A 404 46.60 19.59 -11.30
CA ASN A 404 46.08 20.82 -10.68
C ASN A 404 45.91 20.71 -9.15
N ARG A 405 46.56 19.74 -8.50
CA ARG A 405 46.36 19.46 -7.06
C ARG A 405 46.67 20.66 -6.16
N GLU A 406 47.78 21.34 -6.38
CA GLU A 406 48.22 22.46 -5.55
C GLU A 406 47.33 23.70 -5.74
N ALA A 407 46.93 23.96 -6.99
CA ALA A 407 46.00 25.01 -7.35
C ALA A 407 44.60 24.81 -6.70
N LEU A 408 44.13 23.55 -6.63
CA LEU A 408 42.88 23.21 -5.95
C LEU A 408 42.95 23.43 -4.42
N ILE A 409 44.12 23.23 -3.80
CA ILE A 409 44.30 23.46 -2.35
C ILE A 409 44.34 24.96 -2.05
N LYS A 410 45.01 25.75 -2.91
CA LYS A 410 45.10 27.21 -2.79
C LYS A 410 43.83 27.92 -3.26
N ASN A 411 42.82 27.18 -3.73
CA ASN A 411 41.57 27.69 -4.30
C ASN A 411 41.78 28.67 -5.47
N THR A 412 42.89 28.53 -6.20
CA THR A 412 43.16 29.34 -7.42
C THR A 412 42.42 28.79 -8.63
N VAL A 413 42.11 27.49 -8.64
CA VAL A 413 41.27 26.81 -9.64
C VAL A 413 40.08 26.17 -8.95
N THR A 414 38.88 26.38 -9.48
CA THR A 414 37.64 25.83 -8.94
C THR A 414 37.31 24.44 -9.50
N ALA A 415 36.55 23.66 -8.73
CA ALA A 415 36.04 22.36 -9.16
C ALA A 415 35.15 22.43 -10.42
N VAL A 416 34.57 23.60 -10.71
CA VAL A 416 33.71 23.85 -11.88
C VAL A 416 34.55 24.04 -13.14
N GLU A 417 35.66 24.77 -13.03
CA GLU A 417 36.62 24.95 -14.14
C GLU A 417 37.28 23.62 -14.52
N LEU A 418 37.63 22.81 -13.53
CA LEU A 418 38.17 21.47 -13.77
C LEU A 418 37.14 20.55 -14.45
N GLN A 419 35.87 20.60 -14.04
CA GLN A 419 34.78 19.87 -14.69
C GLN A 419 34.54 20.32 -16.13
N ALA A 420 34.74 21.60 -16.44
CA ALA A 420 34.59 22.15 -17.79
C ALA A 420 35.76 21.79 -18.73
N ALA A 421 36.94 21.50 -18.17
CA ALA A 421 38.12 21.09 -18.94
C ALA A 421 38.10 19.60 -19.35
N VAL A 422 37.49 18.72 -18.55
CA VAL A 422 37.46 17.27 -18.83
C VAL A 422 36.82 16.90 -20.18
N PRO A 423 35.66 17.46 -20.59
CA PRO A 423 35.08 17.16 -21.92
C PRO A 423 35.96 17.62 -23.09
N ARG A 424 36.86 18.59 -22.88
CA ARG A 424 37.76 19.13 -23.91
C ARG A 424 39.00 18.24 -24.12
N SER A 425 39.36 17.43 -23.13
CA SER A 425 40.55 16.56 -23.14
C SER A 425 40.25 15.10 -23.48
N ILE A 426 39.02 14.76 -23.86
CA ILE A 426 38.59 13.38 -24.14
C ILE A 426 38.35 13.21 -25.65
N SER A 427 39.12 12.32 -26.28
CA SER A 427 38.94 11.94 -27.70
C SER A 427 37.80 10.93 -27.93
N ILE A 428 37.22 10.35 -26.88
CA ILE A 428 36.19 9.29 -26.97
C ILE A 428 34.82 9.88 -26.60
N VAL A 429 34.27 10.65 -27.52
CA VAL A 429 32.90 11.18 -27.44
C VAL A 429 31.88 10.18 -28.04
N THR A 430 32.34 9.10 -28.68
CA THR A 430 31.52 8.24 -29.54
C THR A 430 30.85 7.05 -28.86
N CYS A 431 31.19 6.72 -27.60
CA CYS A 431 30.68 5.51 -26.93
C CYS A 431 29.51 5.74 -25.96
N PHE A 432 29.15 6.99 -25.66
CA PHE A 432 28.05 7.30 -24.74
C PHE A 432 26.84 7.89 -25.48
N PRO A 433 25.61 7.51 -25.10
CA PRO A 433 24.41 8.16 -25.60
C PRO A 433 24.43 9.67 -25.29
N ALA A 434 24.09 10.51 -26.28
CA ALA A 434 23.98 11.96 -26.10
C ALA A 434 22.83 12.40 -25.18
N CYS A 435 22.06 11.45 -24.62
CA CYS A 435 20.70 11.73 -24.15
C CYS A 435 20.56 12.39 -22.77
N HIS A 436 21.58 12.50 -21.92
CA HIS A 436 21.42 13.13 -20.59
C HIS A 436 22.70 13.76 -19.99
N GLU A 437 23.64 14.26 -20.81
CA GLU A 437 24.94 14.79 -20.33
C GLU A 437 25.68 13.86 -19.33
N ILE A 438 25.59 12.53 -19.51
CA ILE A 438 26.06 11.52 -18.54
C ILE A 438 27.53 11.73 -18.15
N ILE A 439 28.36 12.19 -19.09
CA ILE A 439 29.79 12.47 -18.87
C ILE A 439 29.95 13.52 -17.76
N LYS A 440 29.16 14.60 -17.78
CA LYS A 440 29.19 15.65 -16.76
C LYS A 440 28.79 15.13 -15.40
N ASP A 441 27.81 14.23 -15.34
CA ASP A 441 27.38 13.58 -14.11
C ASP A 441 28.46 12.62 -13.54
N ILE A 442 29.12 11.84 -14.40
CA ILE A 442 30.25 10.97 -14.01
C ILE A 442 31.38 11.82 -13.42
N VAL A 443 31.82 12.85 -14.15
CA VAL A 443 32.90 13.73 -13.75
C VAL A 443 32.53 14.48 -12.47
N GLY A 444 31.31 14.99 -12.35
CA GLY A 444 30.85 15.72 -11.18
C GLY A 444 30.78 14.86 -9.90
N VAL A 445 30.35 13.60 -10.01
CA VAL A 445 30.34 12.68 -8.85
C VAL A 445 31.77 12.29 -8.45
N TYR A 446 32.63 12.02 -9.41
CA TYR A 446 34.03 11.67 -9.14
C TYR A 446 34.82 12.86 -8.58
N ALA A 447 34.67 14.05 -9.15
CA ALA A 447 35.31 15.28 -8.69
C ALA A 447 35.00 15.57 -7.21
N LYS A 448 33.72 15.49 -6.82
CA LYS A 448 33.31 15.66 -5.42
C LYS A 448 33.94 14.62 -4.49
N LEU A 449 34.00 13.36 -4.93
CA LEU A 449 34.64 12.29 -4.16
C LEU A 449 36.15 12.55 -3.99
N ARG A 450 36.84 12.97 -5.05
CA ARG A 450 38.28 13.24 -5.03
C ARG A 450 38.64 14.46 -4.19
N ILE A 451 37.87 15.55 -4.29
CA ILE A 451 38.04 16.73 -3.42
C ILE A 451 37.89 16.34 -1.95
N HIS A 452 36.87 15.54 -1.62
CA HIS A 452 36.68 15.07 -0.25
C HIS A 452 37.87 14.22 0.24
N ILE A 453 38.42 13.34 -0.60
CA ILE A 453 39.62 12.54 -0.27
C ILE A 453 40.83 13.45 -0.07
N LEU A 454 41.03 14.43 -0.95
CA LEU A 454 42.15 15.38 -0.90
C LEU A 454 42.09 16.22 0.38
N VAL A 455 40.94 16.84 0.68
CA VAL A 455 40.75 17.64 1.91
C VAL A 455 40.95 16.79 3.15
N ARG A 456 40.45 15.54 3.16
CA ARG A 456 40.67 14.62 4.28
C ARG A 456 42.14 14.28 4.47
N ASN A 457 42.88 14.08 3.38
CA ASN A 457 44.31 13.80 3.44
C ASN A 457 45.11 15.00 3.97
N GLU A 458 44.81 16.22 3.50
CA GLU A 458 45.47 17.43 4.01
C GLU A 458 45.09 17.70 5.47
N ALA A 459 43.82 17.51 5.86
CA ALA A 459 43.39 17.60 7.26
C ALA A 459 44.10 16.58 8.16
N SER A 460 44.38 15.37 7.65
CA SER A 460 45.11 14.34 8.39
C SER A 460 46.61 14.64 8.53
N LYS A 461 47.17 15.54 7.71
CA LYS A 461 48.54 16.06 7.90
C LYS A 461 48.59 17.17 8.93
N ILE A 462 47.57 18.03 8.95
CA ILE A 462 47.47 19.18 9.89
C ILE A 462 47.16 18.69 11.30
N VAL A 463 46.27 17.71 11.45
CA VAL A 463 45.97 17.07 12.72
C VAL A 463 46.78 15.77 12.80
N PRO A 464 47.90 15.73 13.54
CA PRO A 464 48.63 14.48 13.72
C PRO A 464 47.67 13.44 14.29
N ALA A 465 47.62 12.27 13.66
CA ALA A 465 46.79 11.18 14.12
C ALA A 465 47.04 10.97 15.61
N THR A 466 46.03 11.24 16.44
CA THR A 466 46.03 10.68 17.79
C THR A 466 46.10 9.18 17.57
N ASN A 467 47.21 8.55 17.98
CA ASN A 467 47.40 7.10 17.93
C ASN A 467 46.35 6.43 18.81
N GLY A 468 45.11 6.38 18.32
CA GLY A 468 44.05 5.58 18.88
C GLY A 468 44.43 4.15 18.58
N LYS A 469 44.88 3.42 19.61
CA LYS A 469 45.20 1.99 19.56
C LYS A 469 44.03 1.11 19.09
N CYS A 470 42.87 1.67 18.73
CA CYS A 470 41.70 0.94 18.30
C CYS A 470 41.01 1.63 17.12
N ALA A 471 40.88 0.88 16.02
CA ALA A 471 40.29 1.35 14.75
C ALA A 471 38.76 1.60 14.81
N SER A 472 38.08 1.19 15.89
CA SER A 472 36.64 1.40 16.06
C SER A 472 36.33 2.38 17.21
N LYS A 473 35.44 3.34 16.93
CA LYS A 473 35.01 4.37 17.89
C LYS A 473 34.33 3.79 19.14
N SER A 474 33.67 2.63 19.03
CA SER A 474 33.03 1.96 20.17
C SER A 474 34.04 1.32 21.13
N VAL A 475 35.12 0.73 20.61
CA VAL A 475 36.18 0.13 21.44
C VAL A 475 37.03 1.22 22.09
N GLY A 476 37.29 2.34 21.38
CA GLY A 476 37.96 3.50 21.96
C GLY A 476 37.22 4.09 23.16
N MET A 477 35.88 4.12 23.14
CA MET A 477 35.05 4.59 24.24
C MET A 477 35.14 3.69 25.49
N HIS A 478 35.14 2.37 25.32
CA HIS A 478 35.29 1.43 26.45
C HIS A 478 36.68 1.51 27.10
N VAL A 479 37.73 1.65 26.29
CA VAL A 479 39.11 1.76 26.79
C VAL A 479 39.34 3.12 27.49
N ALA A 480 38.74 4.19 26.99
CA ALA A 480 38.80 5.49 27.65
C ALA A 480 38.06 5.50 29.00
N ALA A 481 36.91 4.82 29.10
CA ALA A 481 36.16 4.69 30.35
C ALA A 481 36.89 3.84 31.41
N ALA A 482 37.65 2.82 30.99
CA ALA A 482 38.40 1.96 31.89
C ALA A 482 39.67 2.62 32.48
N ASN A 483 40.21 3.64 31.81
CA ASN A 483 41.46 4.31 32.20
C ASN A 483 41.27 5.55 33.07
N ILE A 484 40.03 5.88 33.43
CA ILE A 484 39.74 6.95 34.39
C ILE A 484 39.69 6.30 35.78
N ARG A 485 40.81 6.40 36.51
CA ARG A 485 40.85 6.24 37.96
C ARG A 485 40.79 7.60 38.65
#